data_AF-A0A3S2YIR7-F1
#
_entry.id   AF-A0A3S2YIR7-F1
#
_cell.length_a   1.000
_cell.length_b   1.000
_cell.length_c   1.000
_cell.angle_alpha   90.00
_cell.angle_beta   90.00
_cell.angle_gamma   90.00
#
_symmetry.space_group_name_H-M   'P 1'
#
loop_
_entity.id
_entity.type
_entity.pdbx_description
1 polymer ?
#
loop_
_entity_poly.entity_id
_entity_poly.type
_entity_poly.pdbx_seq_one_letter_code
_entity_poly.pdbx_strand_id
1 'polypeptide(L)'
;MESFLRIFALLIPIWVNFAALASPAAAQTDLLPSWNDGASKQAILDFVAGVTAEGGPDYVVPEERIAVFDNDGTLWAEQPLYFQVLFAIDRAKALAPQHPEWKDKEPFASLLKGDVKSALAGGEHAIVELVAATHSDMTTEEFNSIVKDWLARARHPKTQRQYTEMTYQPMLELLAFLRSSGFKTFIVTGGGIEFVRAFAEDTYGVPPEQVVGSAGKTKFETRDGRPVLMKEPGVDFVDDKAGKPVGIQRHIGRRPIAAFGNSDGDLQMLQWTCTGSGLRFCLYVHHTDGEREWAYDRQSSIGRLDEGLDQAAANGWTVVDMKKDWKKVFGFEK
;
A
#
# COMPACT_ATOMS: atom_id res chain seq x y z
N MET A 1 55.99 84.32 -16.11
CA MET A 1 56.16 84.46 -14.66
C MET A 1 55.12 83.55 -14.04
N GLU A 2 55.57 82.37 -13.55
CA GLU A 2 54.95 81.55 -12.49
C GLU A 2 53.47 81.09 -12.65
N SER A 3 53.03 79.89 -12.33
CA SER A 3 53.64 78.71 -11.72
C SER A 3 52.74 77.49 -11.97
N PHE A 4 53.36 76.33 -11.78
CA PHE A 4 52.88 74.97 -11.93
C PHE A 4 51.61 74.61 -11.14
N LEU A 5 50.74 73.77 -11.71
CA LEU A 5 50.07 72.70 -10.96
C LEU A 5 49.84 71.49 -11.87
N ARG A 6 50.59 70.41 -11.65
CA ARG A 6 50.43 69.10 -12.30
C ARG A 6 49.47 68.26 -11.46
N ILE A 7 48.31 67.91 -12.02
CA ILE A 7 47.41 66.91 -11.43
C ILE A 7 47.71 65.57 -12.11
N PHE A 8 48.33 64.64 -11.37
CA PHE A 8 48.42 63.24 -11.78
C PHE A 8 47.12 62.53 -11.37
N ALA A 9 46.28 62.20 -12.35
CA ALA A 9 45.16 61.29 -12.15
C ALA A 9 45.68 59.85 -12.27
N LEU A 10 45.77 59.13 -11.14
CA LEU A 10 45.98 57.68 -11.13
C LEU A 10 44.70 56.99 -11.60
N LEU A 11 44.73 56.37 -12.78
CA LEU A 11 43.73 55.40 -13.21
C LEU A 11 44.11 54.03 -12.63
N ILE A 12 43.37 53.59 -11.61
CA ILE A 12 43.44 52.21 -11.09
C ILE A 12 42.45 51.37 -11.91
N PRO A 13 42.88 50.33 -12.65
CA PRO A 13 41.95 49.41 -13.28
C PRO A 13 41.30 48.54 -12.20
N ILE A 14 40.00 48.69 -12.00
CA ILE A 14 39.19 47.78 -11.17
C ILE A 14 39.00 46.50 -11.96
N TRP A 15 39.76 45.47 -11.62
CA TRP A 15 39.54 44.10 -12.11
C TRP A 15 38.35 43.51 -11.35
N VAL A 16 37.19 43.50 -11.99
CA VAL A 16 36.02 42.75 -11.49
C VAL A 16 36.27 41.27 -11.76
N ASN A 17 36.69 40.54 -10.74
CA ASN A 17 36.74 39.08 -10.76
C ASN A 17 35.31 38.53 -10.80
N PHE A 18 34.85 38.08 -11.96
CA PHE A 18 33.66 37.23 -12.08
C PHE A 18 34.03 35.83 -11.56
N ALA A 19 33.92 35.63 -10.25
CA ALA A 19 33.88 34.29 -9.70
C ALA A 19 32.54 33.67 -10.10
N ALA A 20 32.55 32.78 -11.10
CA ALA A 20 31.41 31.93 -11.40
C ALA A 20 31.14 31.06 -10.17
N LEU A 21 30.10 31.41 -9.41
CA LEU A 21 29.54 30.54 -8.39
C LEU A 21 28.90 29.36 -9.12
N ALA A 22 29.68 28.29 -9.31
CA ALA A 22 29.12 27.00 -9.64
C ALA A 22 28.29 26.53 -8.44
N SER A 23 26.97 26.68 -8.54
CA SER A 23 26.05 26.04 -7.59
C SER A 23 26.35 24.54 -7.61
N PRO A 24 26.56 23.90 -6.44
CA PRO A 24 26.68 22.46 -6.40
C PRO A 24 25.35 21.90 -6.94
N ALA A 25 25.41 21.21 -8.08
CA ALA A 25 24.31 20.37 -8.50
C ALA A 25 24.13 19.34 -7.38
N ALA A 26 23.10 19.52 -6.56
CA ALA A 26 22.67 18.48 -5.65
C ALA A 26 22.46 17.24 -6.51
N ALA A 27 23.22 16.19 -6.25
CA ALA A 27 22.95 14.90 -6.87
C ALA A 27 21.50 14.59 -6.56
N GLN A 28 20.63 14.67 -7.57
CA GLN A 28 19.23 14.34 -7.42
C GLN A 28 19.23 12.86 -7.09
N THR A 29 19.07 12.54 -5.80
CA THR A 29 18.80 11.18 -5.34
C THR A 29 17.66 10.67 -6.20
N ASP A 30 17.91 9.65 -7.02
CA ASP A 30 16.85 9.01 -7.80
C ASP A 30 15.76 8.61 -6.82
N LEU A 31 14.59 9.25 -6.93
CA LEU A 31 13.51 9.15 -5.94
C LEU A 31 12.78 7.80 -6.07
N LEU A 32 12.92 7.14 -7.21
CA LEU A 32 12.29 5.88 -7.57
C LEU A 32 13.33 4.95 -8.23
N PRO A 33 14.40 4.57 -7.51
CA PRO A 33 15.57 3.91 -8.09
C PRO A 33 15.28 2.50 -8.63
N SER A 34 14.31 1.78 -8.05
CA SER A 34 13.88 0.46 -8.51
C SER A 34 12.86 0.51 -9.65
N TRP A 35 12.47 1.71 -10.09
CA TRP A 35 11.67 1.91 -11.29
C TRP A 35 12.58 2.13 -12.51
N ASN A 36 12.30 1.43 -13.60
CA ASN A 36 12.87 1.71 -14.92
C ASN A 36 12.37 3.06 -15.42
N ASP A 37 13.22 3.73 -16.20
CA ASP A 37 12.81 4.96 -16.89
C ASP A 37 11.77 4.58 -17.95
N GLY A 38 10.62 5.24 -17.92
CA GLY A 38 9.48 4.88 -18.73
C GLY A 38 8.23 5.68 -18.38
N ALA A 39 7.14 5.41 -19.09
CA ALA A 39 5.89 6.15 -18.97
C ALA A 39 5.33 6.11 -17.53
N SER A 40 5.36 4.96 -16.87
CA SER A 40 4.85 4.79 -15.51
C SER A 40 5.62 5.65 -14.49
N LYS A 41 6.96 5.57 -14.49
CA LYS A 41 7.82 6.39 -13.62
C LYS A 41 7.62 7.89 -13.89
N GLN A 42 7.58 8.29 -15.16
CA GLN A 42 7.41 9.68 -15.54
C GLN A 42 6.04 10.23 -15.11
N ALA A 43 4.96 9.46 -15.29
CA ALA A 43 3.62 9.87 -14.91
C ALA A 43 3.49 10.11 -13.39
N ILE A 44 4.15 9.29 -12.56
CA ILE A 44 4.23 9.50 -11.12
C ILE A 44 4.96 10.81 -10.79
N LEU A 45 6.14 11.02 -11.40
CA LEU A 45 6.96 12.22 -11.15
C LEU A 45 6.22 13.50 -11.59
N ASP A 46 5.61 13.49 -12.77
CA ASP A 46 4.87 14.63 -13.31
C ASP A 46 3.64 14.96 -12.46
N PHE A 47 2.90 13.94 -12.01
CA PHE A 47 1.76 14.14 -11.11
C PHE A 47 2.19 14.81 -9.81
N VAL A 48 3.22 14.27 -9.14
CA VAL A 48 3.71 14.81 -7.87
C VAL A 48 4.26 16.23 -8.07
N ALA A 49 5.00 16.49 -9.15
CA ALA A 49 5.47 17.84 -9.47
C ALA A 49 4.31 18.82 -9.67
N GLY A 50 3.27 18.43 -10.40
CA GLY A 50 2.09 19.27 -10.66
C GLY A 50 1.35 19.68 -9.37
N VAL A 51 1.06 18.70 -8.50
CA VAL A 51 0.26 18.95 -7.28
C VAL A 51 1.05 19.58 -6.13
N THR A 52 2.38 19.64 -6.24
CA THR A 52 3.25 20.24 -5.21
C THR A 52 3.86 21.57 -5.62
N ALA A 53 3.72 21.99 -6.89
CA ALA A 53 4.21 23.28 -7.38
C ALA A 53 3.38 24.46 -6.85
N GLU A 54 3.85 25.09 -5.77
CA GLU A 54 3.17 26.24 -5.15
C GLU A 54 2.83 27.35 -6.16
N GLY A 55 1.58 27.80 -6.14
CA GLY A 55 1.06 28.80 -7.07
C GLY A 55 0.72 28.28 -8.48
N GLY A 56 0.96 27.00 -8.75
CA GLY A 56 0.55 26.33 -9.98
C GLY A 56 -0.96 26.05 -10.05
N PRO A 57 -1.51 25.82 -11.25
CA PRO A 57 -2.95 25.58 -11.44
C PRO A 57 -3.43 24.26 -10.79
N ASP A 58 -2.53 23.29 -10.65
CA ASP A 58 -2.81 21.97 -10.07
C ASP A 58 -2.37 21.83 -8.61
N TYR A 59 -1.84 22.91 -8.01
CA TYR A 59 -1.33 22.90 -6.65
C TYR A 59 -2.39 22.44 -5.65
N VAL A 60 -2.03 21.45 -4.82
CA VAL A 60 -2.86 20.97 -3.71
C VAL A 60 -2.12 21.28 -2.41
N VAL A 61 -2.81 21.85 -1.41
CA VAL A 61 -2.20 22.08 -0.10
C VAL A 61 -1.88 20.74 0.61
N PRO A 62 -0.79 20.64 1.40
CA PRO A 62 -0.36 19.37 1.99
C PRO A 62 -1.45 18.61 2.76
N GLU A 63 -2.38 19.31 3.41
CA GLU A 63 -3.46 18.70 4.18
C GLU A 63 -4.44 17.88 3.33
N GLU A 64 -4.53 18.19 2.03
CA GLU A 64 -5.42 17.58 1.04
C GLU A 64 -4.71 16.57 0.12
N ARG A 65 -3.38 16.43 0.23
CA ARG A 65 -2.58 15.46 -0.52
C ARG A 65 -2.75 14.05 0.05
N ILE A 66 -3.90 13.44 -0.20
CA ILE A 66 -4.20 12.07 0.22
C ILE A 66 -3.91 11.10 -0.92
N ALA A 67 -3.09 10.09 -0.67
CA ALA A 67 -2.86 8.95 -1.55
C ALA A 67 -3.33 7.66 -0.85
N VAL A 68 -4.08 6.82 -1.56
CA VAL A 68 -4.60 5.54 -1.05
C VAL A 68 -4.03 4.35 -1.82
N PHE A 69 -3.67 3.29 -1.11
CA PHE A 69 -3.07 2.07 -1.65
C PHE A 69 -3.85 0.86 -1.19
N ASP A 70 -4.15 -0.09 -2.08
CA ASP A 70 -4.39 -1.45 -1.59
C ASP A 70 -3.11 -2.06 -1.01
N ASN A 71 -3.24 -3.15 -0.26
CA ASN A 71 -2.13 -3.87 0.33
C ASN A 71 -1.78 -5.15 -0.48
N ASP A 72 -2.71 -6.12 -0.51
CA ASP A 72 -2.51 -7.40 -1.18
C ASP A 72 -2.38 -7.19 -2.70
N GLY A 73 -1.29 -7.67 -3.30
CA GLY A 73 -1.02 -7.49 -4.73
C GLY A 73 -0.59 -6.07 -5.14
N THR A 74 -0.67 -5.08 -4.25
CA THR A 74 -0.28 -3.69 -4.53
C THR A 74 0.98 -3.25 -3.76
N LEU A 75 1.10 -3.59 -2.48
CA LEU A 75 2.29 -3.28 -1.65
C LEU A 75 3.12 -4.53 -1.33
N TRP A 76 2.50 -5.70 -1.32
CA TRP A 76 3.17 -6.98 -1.16
C TRP A 76 2.54 -8.07 -2.06
N ALA A 77 3.22 -9.21 -2.18
CA ALA A 77 2.68 -10.36 -2.91
C ALA A 77 1.39 -10.92 -2.26
N GLU A 78 0.52 -11.50 -3.08
CA GLU A 78 -0.74 -12.12 -2.64
C GLU A 78 -0.89 -13.58 -3.10
N GLN A 79 0.07 -14.08 -3.87
CA GLN A 79 0.11 -15.48 -4.30
C GLN A 79 0.84 -16.35 -3.28
N PRO A 80 0.51 -17.66 -3.15
CA PRO A 80 -0.59 -18.35 -3.83
C PRO A 80 -1.97 -18.08 -3.21
N LEU A 81 -2.01 -17.41 -2.05
CA LEU A 81 -3.19 -17.03 -1.30
C LEU A 81 -2.87 -15.77 -0.49
N TYR A 82 -3.87 -14.91 -0.28
CA TYR A 82 -3.78 -13.76 0.61
C TYR A 82 -3.14 -14.13 1.94
N PHE A 83 -2.16 -13.35 2.41
CA PHE A 83 -1.38 -13.72 3.58
C PHE A 83 -2.22 -13.76 4.86
N GLN A 84 -3.28 -12.96 4.95
CA GLN A 84 -4.24 -13.06 6.05
C GLN A 84 -5.03 -14.39 6.01
N VAL A 85 -5.34 -14.93 4.83
CA VAL A 85 -5.99 -16.25 4.73
C VAL A 85 -5.02 -17.33 5.21
N LEU A 86 -3.74 -17.26 4.84
CA LEU A 86 -2.71 -18.18 5.35
C LEU A 86 -2.57 -18.09 6.87
N PHE A 87 -2.60 -16.88 7.43
CA PHE A 87 -2.65 -16.65 8.87
C PHE A 87 -3.90 -17.31 9.50
N ALA A 88 -5.09 -17.08 8.93
CA ALA A 88 -6.33 -17.66 9.43
C ALA A 88 -6.31 -19.20 9.39
N ILE A 89 -5.68 -19.79 8.37
CA ILE A 89 -5.48 -21.24 8.26
C ILE A 89 -4.62 -21.77 9.42
N ASP A 90 -3.48 -21.13 9.70
CA ASP A 90 -2.62 -21.54 10.80
C ASP A 90 -3.26 -21.31 12.17
N ARG A 91 -4.05 -20.23 12.30
CA ARG A 91 -4.87 -19.98 13.49
C ARG A 91 -5.93 -21.05 13.71
N ALA A 92 -6.64 -21.47 12.67
CA ALA A 92 -7.61 -22.54 12.77
C ALA A 92 -6.96 -23.85 13.24
N LYS A 93 -5.77 -24.20 12.73
CA LYS A 93 -5.03 -25.38 13.21
C LYS A 93 -4.64 -25.26 14.69
N ALA A 94 -4.17 -24.08 15.10
CA ALA A 94 -3.79 -23.82 16.49
C ALA A 94 -4.97 -23.85 17.47
N LEU A 95 -6.15 -23.42 17.00
CA LEU A 95 -7.40 -23.40 17.79
C LEU A 95 -8.15 -24.74 17.75
N ALA A 96 -7.89 -25.61 16.78
CA ALA A 96 -8.60 -26.89 16.61
C ALA A 96 -8.70 -27.77 17.86
N PRO A 97 -7.71 -27.85 18.78
CA PRO A 97 -7.86 -28.60 20.03
C PRO A 97 -8.97 -28.09 20.95
N GLN A 98 -9.37 -26.81 20.80
CA GLN A 98 -10.43 -26.15 21.56
C GLN A 98 -11.80 -26.25 20.86
N HIS A 99 -11.82 -26.71 19.60
CA HIS A 99 -12.99 -26.78 18.73
C HIS A 99 -13.17 -28.19 18.14
N PRO A 100 -13.58 -29.19 18.95
CA PRO A 100 -13.77 -30.55 18.47
C PRO A 100 -14.78 -30.67 17.32
N GLU A 101 -15.76 -29.77 17.25
CA GLU A 101 -16.78 -29.70 16.21
C GLU A 101 -16.22 -29.37 14.82
N TRP A 102 -15.03 -28.73 14.74
CA TRP A 102 -14.38 -28.40 13.47
C TRP A 102 -13.92 -29.64 12.68
N LYS A 103 -13.89 -30.82 13.30
CA LYS A 103 -13.57 -32.07 12.59
C LYS A 103 -14.62 -32.45 11.56
N ASP A 104 -15.88 -32.06 11.79
CA ASP A 104 -17.04 -32.45 10.98
C ASP A 104 -17.72 -31.24 10.31
N LYS A 105 -17.32 -30.00 10.66
CA LYS A 105 -17.88 -28.76 10.12
C LYS A 105 -16.97 -28.14 9.05
N GLU A 106 -17.50 -27.95 7.84
CA GLU A 106 -16.81 -27.15 6.80
C GLU A 106 -16.88 -25.64 7.09
N PRO A 107 -15.88 -24.84 6.66
CA PRO A 107 -14.68 -25.21 5.90
C PRO A 107 -13.53 -25.81 6.74
N PHE A 108 -13.70 -25.90 8.06
CA PHE A 108 -12.64 -26.33 8.98
C PHE A 108 -12.28 -27.81 8.81
N ALA A 109 -13.25 -28.68 8.54
CA ALA A 109 -13.03 -30.11 8.37
C ALA A 109 -12.08 -30.42 7.20
N SER A 110 -12.30 -29.80 6.02
CA SER A 110 -11.38 -29.90 4.89
C SER A 110 -10.02 -29.27 5.20
N LEU A 111 -10.03 -28.12 5.87
CA LEU A 111 -8.80 -27.42 6.22
C LEU A 111 -7.88 -28.24 7.14
N LEU A 112 -8.44 -28.87 8.17
CA LEU A 112 -7.71 -29.70 9.13
C LEU A 112 -7.16 -30.99 8.51
N LYS A 113 -7.74 -31.45 7.38
CA LYS A 113 -7.21 -32.54 6.55
C LYS A 113 -6.13 -32.09 5.56
N GLY A 114 -5.80 -30.80 5.53
CA GLY A 114 -4.84 -30.22 4.59
C GLY A 114 -5.42 -29.93 3.20
N ASP A 115 -6.74 -30.09 3.00
CA ASP A 115 -7.40 -29.80 1.73
C ASP A 115 -7.86 -28.33 1.69
N VAL A 116 -6.88 -27.44 1.55
CA VAL A 116 -7.12 -25.99 1.47
C VAL A 116 -8.00 -25.63 0.27
N LYS A 117 -7.90 -26.37 -0.83
CA LYS A 117 -8.70 -26.13 -2.03
C LYS A 117 -10.18 -26.37 -1.76
N SER A 118 -10.53 -27.49 -1.15
CA SER A 118 -11.92 -27.77 -0.77
C SER A 118 -12.41 -26.81 0.32
N ALA A 119 -11.57 -26.50 1.31
CA ALA A 119 -11.91 -25.55 2.36
C ALA A 119 -12.26 -24.16 1.81
N LEU A 120 -11.58 -23.71 0.74
CA LEU A 120 -11.81 -22.41 0.13
C LEU A 120 -12.75 -22.46 -1.09
N ALA A 121 -13.35 -23.60 -1.40
CA ALA A 121 -14.25 -23.75 -2.56
C ALA A 121 -15.50 -22.88 -2.48
N GLY A 122 -15.90 -22.47 -1.27
CA GLY A 122 -16.99 -21.52 -1.02
C GLY A 122 -16.62 -20.05 -1.33
N GLY A 123 -15.40 -19.77 -1.81
CA GLY A 123 -14.94 -18.42 -2.16
C GLY A 123 -14.95 -17.47 -0.96
N GLU A 124 -15.41 -16.24 -1.20
CA GLU A 124 -15.46 -15.16 -0.18
C GLU A 124 -16.20 -15.60 1.10
N HIS A 125 -17.29 -16.38 0.99
CA HIS A 125 -18.04 -16.85 2.16
C HIS A 125 -17.18 -17.75 3.07
N ALA A 126 -16.42 -18.68 2.48
CA ALA A 126 -15.55 -19.58 3.25
C ALA A 126 -14.41 -18.80 3.94
N ILE A 127 -13.87 -17.78 3.27
CA ILE A 127 -12.84 -16.89 3.84
C ILE A 127 -13.42 -16.10 5.02
N VAL A 128 -14.62 -15.52 4.87
CA VAL A 128 -15.29 -14.77 5.95
C VAL A 128 -15.57 -15.66 7.15
N GLU A 129 -16.07 -16.88 6.95
CA GLU A 129 -16.33 -17.82 8.04
C GLU A 129 -15.04 -18.23 8.77
N LEU A 130 -13.96 -18.50 8.01
CA LEU A 130 -12.66 -18.83 8.58
C LEU A 130 -12.07 -17.67 9.39
N VAL A 131 -12.11 -16.45 8.85
CA VAL A 131 -11.61 -15.24 9.54
C VAL A 131 -12.44 -14.97 10.79
N ALA A 132 -13.78 -15.00 10.69
CA ALA A 132 -14.66 -14.76 11.83
C ALA A 132 -14.38 -15.71 13.00
N ALA A 133 -14.19 -17.01 12.72
CA ALA A 133 -13.94 -18.02 13.75
C ALA A 133 -12.53 -17.98 14.36
N THR A 134 -11.57 -17.34 13.70
CA THR A 134 -10.15 -17.35 14.14
C THR A 134 -9.68 -16.01 14.71
N HIS A 135 -10.49 -14.96 14.56
CA HIS A 135 -10.15 -13.57 14.91
C HIS A 135 -11.04 -12.98 16.02
N SER A 136 -11.99 -13.73 16.58
CA SER A 136 -12.90 -13.29 17.64
C SER A 136 -12.49 -13.77 19.04
N ASP A 137 -13.19 -13.27 20.06
CA ASP A 137 -13.12 -13.71 21.45
C ASP A 137 -11.78 -13.44 22.15
N MET A 138 -11.07 -12.41 21.69
CA MET A 138 -9.80 -11.92 22.24
C MET A 138 -9.74 -10.39 22.21
N THR A 139 -8.86 -9.78 23.00
CA THR A 139 -8.67 -8.33 22.92
C THR A 139 -7.98 -7.93 21.61
N THR A 140 -8.10 -6.67 21.21
CA THR A 140 -7.34 -6.13 20.08
C THR A 140 -5.82 -6.22 20.31
N GLU A 141 -5.34 -6.07 21.55
CA GLU A 141 -3.90 -6.22 21.86
C GLU A 141 -3.42 -7.67 21.78
N GLU A 142 -4.23 -8.63 22.23
CA GLU A 142 -3.96 -10.06 22.09
C GLU A 142 -3.89 -10.45 20.62
N PHE A 143 -4.86 -10.01 19.82
CA PHE A 143 -4.87 -10.25 18.38
C PHE A 143 -3.63 -9.64 17.70
N ASN A 144 -3.28 -8.39 18.02
CA ASN A 144 -2.07 -7.74 17.50
C ASN A 144 -0.80 -8.57 17.80
N SER A 145 -0.67 -9.04 19.04
CA SER A 145 0.46 -9.86 19.47
C SER A 145 0.52 -11.17 18.69
N ILE A 146 -0.62 -11.86 18.52
CA ILE A 146 -0.72 -13.11 17.75
C ILE A 146 -0.30 -12.91 16.29
N VAL A 147 -0.73 -11.81 15.65
CA VAL A 147 -0.36 -11.50 14.26
C VAL A 147 1.14 -11.24 14.14
N LYS A 148 1.71 -10.41 15.02
CA LYS A 148 3.16 -10.12 15.03
C LYS A 148 3.99 -11.39 15.21
N ASP A 149 3.57 -12.25 16.12
CA ASP A 149 4.18 -13.55 16.38
C ASP A 149 4.17 -14.48 15.16
N TRP A 150 3.04 -14.49 14.44
CA TRP A 150 2.92 -15.26 13.21
C TRP A 150 3.82 -14.69 12.11
N LEU A 151 3.80 -13.36 11.87
CA LEU A 151 4.63 -12.72 10.85
C LEU A 151 6.13 -12.93 11.07
N ALA A 152 6.59 -12.96 12.33
CA ALA A 152 8.00 -13.22 12.66
C ALA A 152 8.46 -14.64 12.28
N ARG A 153 7.57 -15.64 12.37
CA ARG A 153 7.91 -17.06 12.24
C ARG A 153 7.46 -17.69 10.92
N ALA A 154 6.31 -17.28 10.41
CA ALA A 154 5.75 -17.83 9.20
C ALA A 154 6.60 -17.44 7.99
N ARG A 155 6.60 -18.29 6.98
CA ARG A 155 7.37 -18.11 5.75
C ARG A 155 6.49 -18.40 4.55
N HIS A 156 6.68 -17.61 3.51
CA HIS A 156 6.02 -17.80 2.24
C HIS A 156 6.47 -19.15 1.62
N PRO A 157 5.56 -20.02 1.15
CA PRO A 157 5.88 -21.41 0.79
C PRO A 157 6.87 -21.57 -0.38
N LYS A 158 6.84 -20.67 -1.38
CA LYS A 158 7.74 -20.70 -2.55
C LYS A 158 9.12 -20.11 -2.24
N THR A 159 9.15 -18.89 -1.71
CA THR A 159 10.38 -18.10 -1.50
C THR A 159 11.08 -18.37 -0.16
N GLN A 160 10.38 -18.99 0.81
CA GLN A 160 10.88 -19.23 2.17
C GLN A 160 11.27 -17.95 2.94
N ARG A 161 10.78 -16.79 2.49
CA ARG A 161 10.95 -15.48 3.14
C ARG A 161 9.83 -15.18 4.11
N GLN A 162 10.05 -14.30 5.09
CA GLN A 162 8.96 -13.74 5.89
C GLN A 162 7.96 -13.03 4.97
N TYR A 163 6.69 -13.04 5.32
CA TYR A 163 5.68 -12.33 4.53
C TYR A 163 5.94 -10.81 4.48
N THR A 164 6.52 -10.23 5.54
CA THR A 164 6.97 -8.83 5.55
C THR A 164 8.20 -8.54 4.68
N GLU A 165 8.93 -9.57 4.24
CA GLU A 165 9.99 -9.44 3.22
C GLU A 165 9.43 -9.55 1.79
N MET A 166 8.18 -10.00 1.61
CA MET A 166 7.51 -10.16 0.30
C MET A 166 6.88 -8.85 -0.19
N THR A 167 7.45 -7.71 0.19
CA THR A 167 6.99 -6.37 -0.18
C THR A 167 7.64 -5.89 -1.47
N TYR A 168 6.93 -5.08 -2.23
CA TYR A 168 7.42 -4.54 -3.49
C TYR A 168 8.32 -3.34 -3.25
N GLN A 169 9.62 -3.51 -3.50
CA GLN A 169 10.63 -2.47 -3.34
C GLN A 169 10.28 -1.16 -4.07
N PRO A 170 9.80 -1.18 -5.33
CA PRO A 170 9.38 0.03 -6.04
C PRO A 170 8.23 0.77 -5.34
N MET A 171 7.33 0.05 -4.68
CA MET A 171 6.19 0.64 -3.97
C MET A 171 6.59 1.21 -2.60
N LEU A 172 7.58 0.61 -1.93
CA LEU A 172 8.19 1.21 -0.73
C LEU A 172 8.85 2.57 -1.05
N GLU A 173 9.55 2.64 -2.19
CA GLU A 173 10.15 3.88 -2.70
C GLU A 173 9.07 4.92 -3.02
N LEU A 174 7.98 4.51 -3.68
CA LEU A 174 6.86 5.38 -3.98
C LEU A 174 6.18 5.95 -2.73
N LEU A 175 5.94 5.10 -1.72
CA LEU A 175 5.41 5.54 -0.43
C LEU A 175 6.31 6.59 0.23
N ALA A 176 7.63 6.35 0.24
CA ALA A 176 8.60 7.30 0.78
C ALA A 176 8.63 8.61 -0.01
N PHE A 177 8.64 8.54 -1.35
CA PHE A 177 8.63 9.70 -2.23
C PHE A 177 7.39 10.57 -2.02
N LEU A 178 6.20 9.97 -1.97
CA LEU A 178 4.95 10.70 -1.71
C LEU A 178 4.97 11.38 -0.34
N ARG A 179 5.40 10.68 0.72
CA ARG A 179 5.53 11.29 2.05
C ARG A 179 6.52 12.45 2.08
N SER A 180 7.68 12.32 1.42
CA SER A 180 8.64 13.43 1.29
C SER A 180 8.09 14.63 0.50
N SER A 181 7.05 14.39 -0.31
CA SER A 181 6.34 15.40 -1.09
C SER A 181 5.09 15.96 -0.37
N GLY A 182 4.93 15.64 0.93
CA GLY A 182 3.86 16.15 1.77
C GLY A 182 2.52 15.41 1.63
N PHE A 183 2.52 14.20 1.05
CA PHE A 183 1.32 13.36 1.04
C PHE A 183 1.13 12.61 2.36
N LYS A 184 -0.14 12.35 2.68
CA LYS A 184 -0.55 11.31 3.64
C LYS A 184 -0.85 10.04 2.85
N THR A 185 -0.19 8.94 3.20
CA THR A 185 -0.29 7.66 2.50
C THR A 185 -1.14 6.69 3.32
N PHE A 186 -2.34 6.38 2.85
CA PHE A 186 -3.27 5.48 3.50
C PHE A 186 -3.27 4.10 2.83
N ILE A 187 -3.50 3.05 3.62
CA ILE A 187 -3.87 1.73 3.11
C ILE A 187 -5.40 1.60 3.12
N VAL A 188 -5.98 1.05 2.05
CA VAL A 188 -7.41 0.79 1.87
C VAL A 188 -7.57 -0.63 1.30
N THR A 189 -7.87 -1.58 2.17
CA THR A 189 -7.70 -3.01 1.88
C THR A 189 -8.91 -3.85 2.25
N GLY A 190 -9.24 -4.82 1.38
CA GLY A 190 -10.24 -5.84 1.70
C GLY A 190 -9.86 -6.71 2.90
N GLY A 191 -8.56 -6.78 3.23
CA GLY A 191 -8.05 -7.46 4.41
C GLY A 191 -8.50 -6.83 5.74
N GLY A 192 -8.33 -7.58 6.82
CA GLY A 192 -8.69 -7.15 8.17
C GLY A 192 -7.83 -5.99 8.67
N ILE A 193 -8.48 -4.89 9.05
CA ILE A 193 -7.81 -3.67 9.52
C ILE A 193 -6.81 -3.92 10.65
N GLU A 194 -7.16 -4.76 11.62
CA GLU A 194 -6.29 -5.11 12.75
C GLU A 194 -5.11 -6.02 12.36
N PHE A 195 -5.27 -6.82 11.30
CA PHE A 195 -4.16 -7.63 10.78
C PHE A 195 -3.12 -6.72 10.12
N VAL A 196 -3.57 -5.76 9.31
CA VAL A 196 -2.68 -4.81 8.62
C VAL A 196 -2.01 -3.84 9.58
N ARG A 197 -2.76 -3.31 10.57
CA ARG A 197 -2.20 -2.45 11.64
C ARG A 197 -1.07 -3.10 12.43
N ALA A 198 -1.02 -4.43 12.48
CA ALA A 198 0.02 -5.13 13.24
C ALA A 198 1.43 -5.03 12.61
N PHE A 199 1.54 -4.66 11.32
CA PHE A 199 2.83 -4.63 10.62
C PHE A 199 3.05 -3.40 9.72
N ALA A 200 1.99 -2.71 9.30
CA ALA A 200 2.07 -1.66 8.27
C ALA A 200 3.00 -0.50 8.65
N GLU A 201 3.07 -0.12 9.93
CA GLU A 201 3.94 0.97 10.37
C GLU A 201 5.41 0.60 10.19
N ASP A 202 5.83 -0.57 10.71
CA ASP A 202 7.20 -1.06 10.62
C ASP A 202 7.61 -1.40 9.18
N THR A 203 6.65 -1.83 8.35
CA THR A 203 6.92 -2.36 7.00
C THR A 203 6.81 -1.29 5.92
N TYR A 204 5.84 -0.38 6.03
CA TYR A 204 5.50 0.60 4.99
C TYR A 204 5.71 2.05 5.45
N GLY A 205 5.92 2.28 6.75
CA GLY A 205 5.86 3.63 7.34
C GLY A 205 4.45 4.22 7.32
N VAL A 206 3.41 3.38 7.34
CA VAL A 206 2.00 3.80 7.38
C VAL A 206 1.46 3.52 8.79
N PRO A 207 1.19 4.56 9.60
CA PRO A 207 0.77 4.37 10.99
C PRO A 207 -0.66 3.82 11.09
N PRO A 208 -1.08 3.27 12.25
CA PRO A 208 -2.36 2.56 12.37
C PRO A 208 -3.60 3.38 12.03
N GLU A 209 -3.60 4.69 12.29
CA GLU A 209 -4.68 5.61 11.93
C GLU A 209 -4.77 5.89 10.42
N GLN A 210 -3.77 5.51 9.64
CA GLN A 210 -3.76 5.59 8.18
C GLN A 210 -4.06 4.24 7.51
N VAL A 211 -4.52 3.25 8.27
CA VAL A 211 -5.00 1.97 7.75
C VAL A 211 -6.53 1.94 7.78
N VAL A 212 -7.13 1.76 6.62
CA VAL A 212 -8.55 1.46 6.39
C VAL A 212 -8.64 0.03 5.90
N GLY A 213 -9.56 -0.76 6.47
CA GLY A 213 -9.77 -2.12 6.02
C GLY A 213 -11.04 -2.73 6.56
N SER A 214 -11.30 -3.99 6.19
CA SER A 214 -12.44 -4.75 6.70
C SER A 214 -12.37 -4.89 8.21
N ALA A 215 -13.50 -4.72 8.88
CA ALA A 215 -13.60 -4.70 10.34
C ALA A 215 -14.66 -5.68 10.84
N GLY A 216 -14.31 -6.42 11.89
CA GLY A 216 -15.27 -7.12 12.73
C GLY A 216 -15.80 -6.20 13.84
N LYS A 217 -16.82 -6.65 14.56
CA LYS A 217 -17.36 -5.90 15.70
C LYS A 217 -16.34 -5.76 16.83
N THR A 218 -16.38 -4.63 17.52
CA THR A 218 -15.57 -4.38 18.72
C THR A 218 -16.45 -3.92 19.87
N LYS A 219 -16.16 -4.41 21.08
CA LYS A 219 -16.88 -4.04 22.30
C LYS A 219 -15.93 -3.62 23.40
N PHE A 220 -16.28 -2.51 24.06
CA PHE A 220 -15.62 -2.07 25.28
C PHE A 220 -16.07 -2.92 26.47
N GLU A 221 -15.11 -3.47 27.22
CA GLU A 221 -15.37 -4.22 28.44
C GLU A 221 -14.30 -3.93 29.50
N THR A 222 -14.57 -4.32 30.74
CA THR A 222 -13.57 -4.34 31.82
C THR A 222 -13.23 -5.78 32.16
N ARG A 223 -11.98 -6.20 31.93
CA ARG A 223 -11.46 -7.53 32.33
C ARG A 223 -10.39 -7.36 33.40
N ASP A 224 -10.53 -8.06 34.52
CA ASP A 224 -9.61 -7.98 35.66
C ASP A 224 -9.30 -6.54 36.11
N GLY A 225 -10.33 -5.69 36.10
CA GLY A 225 -10.23 -4.27 36.48
C GLY A 225 -9.57 -3.36 35.42
N ARG A 226 -9.25 -3.87 34.22
CA ARG A 226 -8.67 -3.09 33.12
C ARG A 226 -9.68 -2.90 31.97
N PRO A 227 -9.84 -1.66 31.45
CA PRO A 227 -10.62 -1.42 30.24
C PRO A 227 -9.91 -2.03 29.03
N VAL A 228 -10.65 -2.78 28.21
CA VAL A 228 -10.15 -3.45 27.01
C VAL A 228 -11.16 -3.32 25.86
N LEU A 229 -10.66 -3.47 24.63
CA LEU A 229 -11.50 -3.65 23.44
C LEU A 229 -11.47 -5.12 23.02
N MET A 230 -12.63 -5.75 23.08
CA MET A 230 -12.86 -7.12 22.64
C MET A 230 -13.19 -7.16 21.16
N LYS A 231 -12.60 -8.11 20.43
CA LYS A 231 -13.04 -8.48 19.07
C LYS A 231 -14.19 -9.47 19.21
N GLU A 232 -15.37 -9.10 18.74
CA GLU A 232 -16.57 -9.95 18.80
C GLU A 232 -16.81 -10.67 17.46
N PRO A 233 -17.53 -11.80 17.46
CA PRO A 233 -18.04 -12.40 16.24
C PRO A 233 -18.91 -11.42 15.43
N GLY A 234 -18.76 -11.48 14.11
CA GLY A 234 -19.57 -10.71 13.16
C GLY A 234 -18.80 -9.62 12.42
N VAL A 235 -19.32 -9.27 11.25
CA VAL A 235 -18.76 -8.25 10.36
C VAL A 235 -19.39 -6.90 10.67
N ASP A 236 -18.57 -5.87 10.82
CA ASP A 236 -19.01 -4.47 10.95
C ASP A 236 -18.91 -3.74 9.61
N PHE A 237 -17.81 -3.96 8.88
CA PHE A 237 -17.57 -3.34 7.58
C PHE A 237 -16.70 -4.21 6.68
N VAL A 238 -17.00 -4.22 5.38
CA VAL A 238 -16.17 -4.86 4.34
C VAL A 238 -15.62 -3.77 3.45
N ASP A 239 -14.30 -3.63 3.42
CA ASP A 239 -13.58 -2.56 2.71
C ASP A 239 -13.05 -3.07 1.35
N ASP A 240 -13.94 -3.61 0.53
CA ASP A 240 -13.61 -4.15 -0.80
C ASP A 240 -14.62 -3.69 -1.86
N LYS A 241 -14.20 -3.58 -3.12
CA LYS A 241 -15.03 -3.11 -4.25
C LYS A 241 -15.66 -1.74 -3.93
N ALA A 242 -16.98 -1.64 -4.02
CA ALA A 242 -17.75 -0.45 -3.65
C ALA A 242 -17.65 -0.09 -2.15
N GLY A 243 -17.17 -1.01 -1.30
CA GLY A 243 -16.82 -0.74 0.10
C GLY A 243 -15.67 0.25 0.22
N LYS A 244 -14.62 0.14 -0.60
CA LYS A 244 -13.43 1.01 -0.51
C LYS A 244 -13.73 2.51 -0.50
N PRO A 245 -14.50 3.10 -1.44
CA PRO A 245 -14.84 4.53 -1.36
C PRO A 245 -15.68 4.88 -0.12
N VAL A 246 -16.51 3.96 0.38
CA VAL A 246 -17.26 4.16 1.64
C VAL A 246 -16.33 4.14 2.85
N GLY A 247 -15.36 3.23 2.89
CA GLY A 247 -14.34 3.13 3.93
C GLY A 247 -13.50 4.40 3.98
N ILE A 248 -13.04 4.87 2.81
CA ILE A 248 -12.33 6.14 2.69
C ILE A 248 -13.17 7.31 3.21
N GLN A 249 -14.43 7.41 2.80
CA GLN A 249 -15.30 8.52 3.25
C GLN A 249 -15.56 8.47 4.76
N ARG A 250 -15.72 7.29 5.35
CA ARG A 250 -15.96 7.12 6.79
C ARG A 250 -14.73 7.41 7.63
N HIS A 251 -13.56 6.93 7.20
CA HIS A 251 -12.33 6.96 7.99
C HIS A 251 -11.50 8.22 7.74
N ILE A 252 -11.36 8.64 6.49
CA ILE A 252 -10.53 9.78 6.07
C ILE A 252 -11.38 11.06 5.97
N GLY A 253 -12.63 10.94 5.50
CA GLY A 253 -13.53 12.07 5.31
C GLY A 253 -13.12 13.01 4.15
N ARG A 254 -12.17 12.58 3.31
CA ARG A 254 -11.67 13.34 2.15
C ARG A 254 -11.47 12.41 0.96
N ARG A 255 -11.78 12.90 -0.24
CA ARG A 255 -11.49 12.21 -1.48
C ARG A 255 -9.98 12.25 -1.75
N PRO A 256 -9.32 11.10 -2.01
CA PRO A 256 -7.93 11.06 -2.41
C PRO A 256 -7.68 11.79 -3.72
N ILE A 257 -6.43 12.18 -3.94
CA ILE A 257 -5.97 12.71 -5.24
C ILE A 257 -5.14 11.69 -6.02
N ALA A 258 -4.69 10.62 -5.35
CA ALA A 258 -4.00 9.49 -5.96
C ALA A 258 -4.50 8.15 -5.40
N ALA A 259 -4.71 7.15 -6.26
CA ALA A 259 -5.10 5.80 -5.87
C ALA A 259 -4.26 4.73 -6.59
N PHE A 260 -3.88 3.70 -5.85
CA PHE A 260 -3.03 2.61 -6.31
C PHE A 260 -3.68 1.28 -5.93
N GLY A 261 -3.86 0.40 -6.91
CA GLY A 261 -4.45 -0.93 -6.72
C GLY A 261 -3.85 -1.95 -7.68
N ASN A 262 -4.39 -3.15 -7.71
CA ASN A 262 -3.96 -4.21 -8.63
C ASN A 262 -5.08 -5.15 -9.07
N SER A 263 -6.31 -4.94 -8.61
CA SER A 263 -7.43 -5.86 -8.88
C SER A 263 -8.73 -5.12 -9.19
N ASP A 264 -9.74 -5.87 -9.64
CA ASP A 264 -11.10 -5.34 -9.82
C ASP A 264 -11.76 -4.96 -8.48
N GLY A 265 -11.23 -5.46 -7.35
CA GLY A 265 -11.60 -5.01 -6.01
C GLY A 265 -11.27 -3.53 -5.75
N ASP A 266 -10.34 -2.97 -6.52
CA ASP A 266 -9.93 -1.56 -6.43
C ASP A 266 -10.70 -0.63 -7.37
N LEU A 267 -11.49 -1.19 -8.30
CA LEU A 267 -12.04 -0.42 -9.40
C LEU A 267 -12.83 0.80 -8.92
N GLN A 268 -13.72 0.64 -7.94
CA GLN A 268 -14.52 1.75 -7.43
C GLN A 268 -13.69 2.75 -6.63
N MET A 269 -12.60 2.33 -5.98
CA MET A 269 -11.65 3.22 -5.32
C MET A 269 -10.96 4.13 -6.35
N LEU A 270 -10.47 3.57 -7.45
CA LEU A 270 -9.82 4.32 -8.53
C LEU A 270 -10.83 5.21 -9.26
N GLN A 271 -12.01 4.71 -9.62
CA GLN A 271 -13.07 5.50 -10.25
C GLN A 271 -13.45 6.71 -9.40
N TRP A 272 -13.67 6.51 -8.10
CA TRP A 272 -14.04 7.60 -7.21
C TRP A 272 -12.90 8.61 -7.03
N THR A 273 -11.65 8.15 -6.94
CA THR A 273 -10.48 9.05 -6.82
C THR A 273 -10.27 9.87 -8.10
N CYS A 274 -10.22 9.22 -9.26
CA CYS A 274 -9.80 9.84 -10.52
C CYS A 274 -10.86 10.62 -11.28
N THR A 275 -12.11 10.57 -10.83
CA THR A 275 -13.19 11.45 -11.33
C THR A 275 -13.38 12.71 -10.49
N GLY A 276 -12.50 12.96 -9.51
CA GLY A 276 -12.50 14.19 -8.72
C GLY A 276 -12.02 15.42 -9.51
N SER A 277 -12.25 16.61 -8.98
CA SER A 277 -11.80 17.88 -9.58
C SER A 277 -10.31 18.13 -9.41
N GLY A 278 -9.66 18.73 -10.41
CA GLY A 278 -8.22 19.01 -10.40
C GLY A 278 -7.39 17.79 -10.84
N LEU A 279 -6.06 17.92 -10.83
CA LEU A 279 -5.18 16.83 -11.24
C LEU A 279 -5.35 15.59 -10.34
N ARG A 280 -5.44 14.41 -10.96
CA ARG A 280 -5.65 13.12 -10.30
C ARG A 280 -4.72 12.06 -10.87
N PHE A 281 -4.41 11.06 -10.05
CA PHE A 281 -3.56 9.94 -10.46
C PHE A 281 -4.16 8.59 -10.07
N CYS A 282 -4.26 7.68 -11.03
CA CYS A 282 -4.66 6.30 -10.80
C CYS A 282 -3.63 5.37 -11.42
N LEU A 283 -3.27 4.34 -10.67
CA LEU A 283 -2.30 3.35 -11.10
C LEU A 283 -2.76 1.95 -10.72
N TYR A 284 -2.69 1.03 -11.68
CA TYR A 284 -2.75 -0.41 -11.44
C TYR A 284 -1.36 -1.03 -11.51
N VAL A 285 -1.03 -1.91 -10.56
CA VAL A 285 0.07 -2.86 -10.68
C VAL A 285 -0.41 -4.06 -11.49
N HIS A 286 0.16 -4.29 -12.67
CA HIS A 286 -0.11 -5.47 -13.48
C HIS A 286 0.99 -6.52 -13.29
N HIS A 287 0.61 -7.64 -12.69
CA HIS A 287 1.49 -8.77 -12.39
C HIS A 287 1.82 -9.55 -13.67
N THR A 288 2.85 -9.08 -14.39
CA THR A 288 3.29 -9.64 -15.68
C THR A 288 4.57 -10.49 -15.57
N ASP A 289 5.16 -10.59 -14.38
CA ASP A 289 6.48 -11.17 -14.18
C ASP A 289 6.48 -12.56 -13.52
N GLY A 290 6.21 -13.58 -14.32
CA GLY A 290 6.22 -14.97 -13.86
C GLY A 290 7.60 -15.52 -13.46
N GLU A 291 8.69 -14.78 -13.68
CA GLU A 291 10.06 -15.20 -13.34
C GLU A 291 10.47 -14.70 -11.96
N ARG A 292 10.27 -13.40 -11.68
CA ARG A 292 10.63 -12.78 -10.40
C ARG A 292 9.52 -12.84 -9.36
N GLU A 293 8.26 -12.84 -9.80
CA GLU A 293 7.05 -12.86 -8.96
C GLU A 293 6.15 -14.00 -9.47
N TRP A 294 5.01 -13.62 -10.03
CA TRP A 294 3.96 -14.41 -10.65
C TRP A 294 3.40 -13.61 -11.85
N ALA A 295 2.70 -14.30 -12.74
CA ALA A 295 2.02 -13.65 -13.87
C ALA A 295 0.54 -14.02 -13.83
N TYR A 296 -0.32 -13.04 -13.56
CA TYR A 296 -1.76 -13.25 -13.40
C TYR A 296 -2.56 -11.96 -13.59
N ASP A 297 -3.78 -12.09 -14.10
CA ASP A 297 -4.73 -10.98 -14.29
C ASP A 297 -6.18 -11.50 -14.36
N ARG A 298 -6.78 -11.56 -15.55
CA ARG A 298 -8.21 -11.77 -15.83
C ARG A 298 -8.71 -13.13 -15.37
N GLN A 299 -7.85 -14.15 -15.44
CA GLN A 299 -8.20 -15.53 -15.09
C GLN A 299 -7.87 -15.90 -13.64
N SER A 300 -7.28 -14.98 -12.87
CA SER A 300 -6.90 -15.30 -11.50
C SER A 300 -8.13 -15.46 -10.60
N SER A 301 -8.02 -16.34 -9.61
CA SER A 301 -8.97 -16.43 -8.48
C SER A 301 -8.55 -15.56 -7.30
N ILE A 302 -7.31 -15.07 -7.30
CA ILE A 302 -6.70 -14.22 -6.26
C ILE A 302 -6.15 -12.99 -6.97
N GLY A 303 -6.62 -11.79 -6.60
CA GLY A 303 -6.17 -10.55 -7.22
C GLY A 303 -6.55 -10.45 -8.70
N ARG A 304 -7.78 -10.87 -9.05
CA ARG A 304 -8.25 -10.78 -10.44
C ARG A 304 -8.25 -9.33 -10.90
N LEU A 305 -7.64 -9.08 -12.05
CA LEU A 305 -7.66 -7.79 -12.72
C LEU A 305 -8.17 -7.99 -14.15
N ASP A 306 -9.44 -7.66 -14.38
CA ASP A 306 -10.15 -7.86 -15.64
C ASP A 306 -10.79 -6.55 -16.11
N GLU A 307 -11.87 -6.13 -15.44
CA GLU A 307 -12.56 -4.89 -15.76
C GLU A 307 -11.67 -3.67 -15.50
N GLY A 308 -10.81 -3.72 -14.49
CA GLY A 308 -9.86 -2.67 -14.16
C GLY A 308 -8.90 -2.33 -15.30
N LEU A 309 -8.45 -3.32 -16.08
CA LEU A 309 -7.60 -3.08 -17.26
C LEU A 309 -8.35 -2.35 -18.36
N ASP A 310 -9.60 -2.73 -18.62
CA ASP A 310 -10.42 -2.09 -19.64
C ASP A 310 -10.74 -0.64 -19.24
N GLN A 311 -11.00 -0.40 -17.95
CA GLN A 311 -11.22 0.93 -17.40
C GLN A 311 -9.96 1.78 -17.41
N ALA A 312 -8.78 1.20 -17.12
CA ALA A 312 -7.53 1.91 -17.21
C ALA A 312 -7.25 2.39 -18.64
N ALA A 313 -7.46 1.52 -19.63
CA ALA A 313 -7.32 1.89 -21.04
C ALA A 313 -8.32 2.98 -21.46
N ALA A 314 -9.58 2.88 -21.03
CA ALA A 314 -10.62 3.85 -21.39
C ALA A 314 -10.43 5.22 -20.74
N ASN A 315 -9.88 5.27 -19.52
CA ASN A 315 -9.74 6.50 -18.74
C ASN A 315 -8.29 7.04 -18.68
N GLY A 316 -7.35 6.40 -19.38
CA GLY A 316 -5.94 6.80 -19.38
C GLY A 316 -5.24 6.64 -18.03
N TRP A 317 -5.66 5.65 -17.22
CA TRP A 317 -4.95 5.36 -15.96
C TRP A 317 -3.62 4.66 -16.24
N THR A 318 -2.67 4.87 -15.34
CA THR A 318 -1.36 4.21 -15.47
C THR A 318 -1.50 2.73 -15.18
N VAL A 319 -0.90 1.87 -16.01
CA VAL A 319 -0.80 0.43 -15.75
C VAL A 319 0.67 0.08 -15.75
N VAL A 320 1.17 -0.32 -14.59
CA VAL A 320 2.56 -0.75 -14.40
C VAL A 320 2.71 -2.16 -14.91
N ASP A 321 3.56 -2.36 -15.92
CA ASP A 321 3.98 -3.69 -16.35
C ASP A 321 5.13 -4.13 -15.43
N MET A 322 4.87 -4.94 -14.40
CA MET A 322 5.87 -5.31 -13.39
C MET A 322 7.18 -5.80 -14.03
N LYS A 323 7.09 -6.62 -15.09
CA LYS A 323 8.25 -7.16 -15.78
C LYS A 323 9.12 -6.09 -16.43
N LYS A 324 8.51 -5.05 -16.99
CA LYS A 324 9.22 -3.99 -17.74
C LYS A 324 9.56 -2.78 -16.90
N ASP A 325 8.67 -2.37 -16.00
CA ASP A 325 8.74 -1.10 -15.31
C ASP A 325 9.52 -1.19 -14.00
N TRP A 326 9.69 -2.39 -13.43
CA TRP A 326 10.45 -2.57 -12.19
C TRP A 326 11.80 -3.23 -12.47
N LYS A 327 12.88 -2.56 -12.06
CA LYS A 327 14.25 -3.11 -12.05
C LYS A 327 14.38 -4.25 -11.05
N LYS A 328 13.65 -4.15 -9.94
CA LYS A 328 13.67 -5.06 -8.81
C LYS A 328 12.27 -5.20 -8.26
N VAL A 329 11.81 -6.42 -7.99
CA VAL A 329 10.46 -6.62 -7.41
C VAL A 329 10.57 -6.59 -5.89
N PHE A 330 11.33 -7.52 -5.30
CA PHE A 330 11.47 -7.63 -3.85
C PHE A 330 12.79 -7.08 -3.33
N GLY A 331 12.81 -6.53 -2.11
CA GLY A 331 14.00 -5.96 -1.46
C GLY A 331 15.20 -6.92 -1.34
N PHE A 332 14.97 -8.23 -1.33
CA PHE A 332 16.01 -9.26 -1.20
C PHE A 332 16.62 -9.73 -2.53
N GLU A 333 16.12 -9.27 -3.68
CA GLU A 333 16.75 -9.57 -4.99
C GLU A 333 18.15 -8.92 -5.07
N LYS A 334 19.06 -9.60 -5.77
CA LYS A 334 20.46 -9.19 -5.87
C LYS A 334 20.70 -8.16 -6.96
#